data_AF-A0A642B6Z4-F1
#
_entry.id   AF-A0A642B6Z4-F1
#
_cell.length_a   1.000
_cell.length_b   1.000
_cell.length_c   1.000
_cell.angle_alpha   90.00
_cell.angle_beta   90.00
_cell.angle_gamma   90.00
#
_symmetry.space_group_name_H-M   'P 1'
#
loop_
_entity.id
_entity.type
_entity.pdbx_description
1 polymer ?
#
loop_
_entity_poly.entity_id
_entity_poly.type
_entity_poly.pdbx_seq_one_letter_code
_entity_poly.pdbx_strand_id
1 'polypeptide(L)'
;FKPVHIKGAFWICSVATLVLLSMPYVGGHTSQWMNGIYDAICTILIFPLLVYLGASGKTTDKGTAKICKFLGDISYPVYIIHYPFMYLFYAWLWSKEPHITFSQSWPVALCVFFGSIVLAYLCLKLYDEPVRKWLSKKFLTKK
;
A
#
# COMPACT_ATOMS: atom_id res chain seq x y z
N PHE A 1 -2.87 5.64 -27.26
CA PHE A 1 -2.32 6.29 -26.05
C PHE A 1 -1.41 7.43 -26.47
N LYS A 2 -1.75 8.69 -26.18
CA LYS A 2 -0.85 9.84 -26.35
C LYS A 2 -0.41 10.28 -24.94
N PRO A 3 0.81 9.97 -24.49
CA PRO A 3 1.25 10.29 -23.15
C PRO A 3 1.43 11.80 -23.02
N VAL A 4 0.72 12.42 -22.07
CA VAL A 4 0.91 13.82 -21.72
C VAL A 4 2.10 13.91 -20.76
N HIS A 5 3.04 14.81 -21.05
CA HIS A 5 4.23 15.01 -20.22
C HIS A 5 3.88 15.79 -18.95
N ILE A 6 3.65 15.07 -17.85
CA ILE A 6 3.35 15.66 -16.54
C ILE A 6 4.53 15.39 -15.60
N LYS A 7 5.21 16.45 -15.16
CA LYS A 7 6.26 16.35 -14.14
C LYS A 7 5.61 16.07 -12.77
N GLY A 8 6.19 15.16 -11.99
CA GLY A 8 5.70 14.87 -10.64
C GLY A 8 4.39 14.07 -10.55
N ALA A 9 3.97 13.40 -11.63
CA ALA A 9 2.72 12.63 -11.67
C ALA A 9 2.58 11.62 -10.51
N PHE A 10 3.67 10.98 -10.06
CA PHE A 10 3.66 10.10 -8.90
C PHE A 10 3.14 10.80 -7.64
N TRP A 11 3.69 11.96 -7.30
CA TRP A 11 3.29 12.72 -6.11
C TRP A 11 1.86 13.21 -6.19
N ILE A 12 1.44 13.70 -7.36
CA ILE A 12 0.06 14.14 -7.59
C ILE A 12 -0.91 12.97 -7.38
N CYS A 13 -0.60 11.81 -7.94
CA CYS A 13 -1.44 10.62 -7.77
C CYS A 13 -1.45 10.15 -6.31
N SER A 14 -0.30 10.08 -5.64
CA SER A 14 -0.22 9.67 -4.23
C SER A 14 -1.02 10.59 -3.31
N VAL A 15 -0.88 11.92 -3.47
CA VAL A 15 -1.63 12.89 -2.66
C VAL A 15 -3.13 12.79 -2.96
N ALA A 16 -3.52 12.70 -4.22
CA ALA A 16 -4.92 12.56 -4.60
C ALA A 16 -5.53 11.29 -4.01
N THR A 17 -4.84 10.15 -4.11
CA THR A 17 -5.30 8.89 -3.50
C THR A 17 -5.41 9.01 -1.98
N LEU A 18 -4.43 9.63 -1.32
CA LEU A 18 -4.47 9.84 0.14
C LEU A 18 -5.67 10.68 0.56
N VAL A 19 -5.95 11.78 -0.14
CA VAL A 19 -7.11 12.64 0.14
C VAL A 19 -8.42 11.87 -0.06
N LEU A 20 -8.56 11.15 -1.17
CA LEU A 20 -9.77 10.39 -1.48
C LEU A 20 -10.04 9.28 -0.45
N LEU A 21 -8.98 8.58 -0.01
CA LEU A 21 -9.11 7.51 1.00
C LEU A 21 -9.31 8.05 2.42
N SER A 22 -8.81 9.25 2.71
CA SER A 22 -8.95 9.88 4.04
C SER A 22 -10.28 10.59 4.21
N MET A 23 -11.07 10.73 3.14
CA MET A 23 -12.36 11.39 3.20
C MET A 23 -13.34 10.52 4.03
N PRO A 24 -13.90 11.04 5.14
CA PRO A 24 -14.83 10.28 5.96
C PRO A 24 -16.13 10.03 5.21
N TYR A 25 -16.84 8.97 5.59
CA TYR A 25 -18.13 8.58 5.00
C TYR A 25 -19.09 9.78 4.86
N VAL A 26 -19.47 10.08 3.62
CA VAL A 26 -20.26 11.28 3.30
C VAL A 26 -21.75 10.92 3.33
N GLY A 27 -22.52 11.52 4.25
CA GLY A 27 -23.99 11.40 4.27
C GLY A 27 -24.62 10.73 5.50
N GLY A 28 -23.82 10.23 6.46
CA GLY A 28 -24.34 9.63 7.70
C GLY A 28 -25.32 8.46 7.49
N HIS A 29 -25.92 7.95 8.57
CA HIS A 29 -26.79 6.76 8.51
C HIS A 29 -28.09 6.98 7.72
N THR A 30 -28.53 8.23 7.53
CA THR A 30 -29.82 8.58 6.91
C THR A 30 -29.70 8.98 5.44
N SER A 31 -28.51 9.15 4.88
CA SER A 31 -28.32 9.55 3.48
C SER A 31 -27.17 8.79 2.81
N GLN A 32 -27.26 7.46 2.85
CA GLN A 32 -26.30 6.54 2.24
C GLN A 32 -26.11 6.74 0.73
N TRP A 33 -27.13 7.31 0.06
CA TRP A 33 -27.09 7.66 -1.35
C TRP A 33 -26.02 8.71 -1.68
N MET A 34 -25.67 9.60 -0.75
CA MET A 34 -24.61 10.60 -0.94
C MET A 34 -23.24 9.93 -1.03
N ASN A 35 -22.97 8.93 -0.18
CA ASN A 35 -21.74 8.15 -0.27
C ASN A 35 -21.73 7.32 -1.56
N GLY A 36 -22.87 6.75 -1.96
CA GLY A 36 -22.98 6.02 -3.23
C GLY A 36 -22.67 6.89 -4.45
N ILE A 37 -23.14 8.15 -4.48
CA ILE A 37 -22.80 9.10 -5.54
C ILE A 37 -21.31 9.47 -5.48
N TYR A 38 -20.77 9.72 -4.28
CA TYR A 38 -19.34 10.00 -4.09
C TYR A 38 -18.47 8.84 -4.60
N ASP A 39 -18.77 7.61 -4.19
CA ASP A 39 -18.04 6.41 -4.60
C ASP A 39 -18.14 6.17 -6.11
N ALA A 40 -19.31 6.40 -6.70
CA ALA A 40 -19.53 6.30 -8.14
C ALA A 40 -18.71 7.34 -8.91
N ILE A 41 -18.70 8.60 -8.47
CA ILE A 41 -17.87 9.66 -9.07
C ILE A 41 -16.39 9.32 -8.93
N CYS A 42 -15.96 8.88 -7.75
CA CYS A 42 -14.59 8.48 -7.51
C CYS A 42 -14.17 7.33 -8.43
N THR A 43 -15.03 6.32 -8.61
CA THR A 43 -14.72 5.12 -9.37
C THR A 43 -14.80 5.32 -10.88
N ILE A 44 -15.77 6.10 -11.37
CA ILE A 44 -16.02 6.30 -12.81
C ILE A 44 -15.15 7.43 -13.38
N LEU A 45 -14.87 8.48 -12.59
CA LEU A 45 -14.16 9.66 -13.07
C LEU A 45 -12.76 9.78 -12.47
N ILE A 46 -12.65 9.74 -11.14
CA ILE A 46 -11.41 10.12 -10.46
C ILE A 46 -10.34 9.03 -10.58
N PHE A 47 -10.66 7.76 -10.30
CA PHE A 47 -9.68 6.67 -10.41
C PHE A 47 -9.19 6.45 -11.84
N PRO A 48 -10.05 6.45 -12.89
CA PRO A 48 -9.57 6.37 -14.26
C PRO A 48 -8.68 7.54 -14.66
N LEU A 49 -8.99 8.75 -14.19
CA LEU A 49 -8.13 9.92 -14.39
C LEU A 49 -6.78 9.75 -13.67
N LEU A 50 -6.77 9.29 -12.42
CA LEU A 50 -5.54 9.00 -11.68
C LEU A 50 -4.70 7.92 -12.35
N VAL A 51 -5.32 6.86 -12.86
CA VAL A 51 -4.63 5.82 -13.63
C VAL A 51 -4.05 6.39 -14.92
N TYR A 52 -4.80 7.24 -15.63
CA TYR A 52 -4.31 7.91 -16.84
C TYR A 52 -3.13 8.84 -16.55
N LEU A 53 -3.19 9.63 -15.48
CA LEU A 53 -2.11 10.51 -15.03
C LEU A 53 -0.88 9.71 -14.58
N GLY A 54 -1.07 8.65 -13.81
CA GLY A 54 -0.01 7.74 -13.37
C GLY A 54 0.68 7.03 -14.53
N ALA A 55 -0.08 6.55 -15.52
CA ALA A 55 0.45 5.90 -16.72
C ALA A 55 1.13 6.88 -17.70
N SER A 56 0.66 8.14 -17.76
CA SER A 56 1.24 9.19 -18.60
C SER A 56 2.49 9.82 -17.96
N GLY A 57 2.62 9.71 -16.64
CA GLY A 57 3.77 10.19 -15.88
C GLY A 57 5.03 9.40 -16.21
N LYS A 58 5.97 10.00 -16.94
CA LYS A 58 7.36 9.53 -16.90
C LYS A 58 7.93 9.87 -15.52
N THR A 59 8.53 8.90 -14.84
CA THR A 59 9.34 9.14 -13.62
C THR A 59 10.45 10.13 -13.98
N THR A 60 10.16 11.41 -13.77
CA THR A 60 10.94 12.52 -14.34
C THR A 60 12.31 12.64 -13.64
N ASP A 61 12.43 12.07 -12.44
CA ASP A 61 13.62 12.15 -11.59
C ASP A 61 14.09 10.77 -11.13
N LYS A 62 15.40 10.51 -11.21
CA LYS A 62 16.05 9.25 -10.79
C LYS A 62 15.75 8.89 -9.32
N GLY A 63 15.57 9.89 -8.46
CA GLY A 63 15.21 9.70 -7.05
C GLY A 63 13.80 9.11 -6.88
N THR A 64 12.80 9.71 -7.52
CA THR A 64 11.41 9.23 -7.49
C THR A 64 11.30 7.81 -8.05
N ALA A 65 12.01 7.50 -9.14
CA ALA A 65 12.03 6.14 -9.68
C ALA A 65 12.57 5.10 -8.69
N LYS A 66 13.61 5.44 -7.91
CA LYS A 66 14.18 4.55 -6.89
C LYS A 66 13.21 4.34 -5.73
N ILE A 67 12.49 5.38 -5.31
CA ILE A 67 11.47 5.29 -4.25
C ILE A 67 10.30 4.43 -4.72
N CYS A 68 9.76 4.67 -5.92
CA CYS A 68 8.67 3.86 -6.48
C CYS A 68 9.07 2.38 -6.57
N LYS A 69 10.30 2.11 -7.01
CA LYS A 69 10.82 0.74 -7.06
C LYS A 69 10.93 0.12 -5.67
N PHE A 70 11.51 0.84 -4.71
CA PHE A 70 11.62 0.36 -3.33
C PHE A 70 10.26 0.06 -2.70
N LEU A 71 9.30 0.98 -2.84
CA LEU A 71 7.92 0.80 -2.36
C LEU A 71 7.23 -0.37 -3.06
N GLY A 72 7.46 -0.54 -4.36
CA GLY A 72 6.96 -1.68 -5.12
C GLY A 72 7.56 -3.00 -4.61
N ASP A 73 8.88 -3.08 -4.47
CA ASP A 73 9.59 -4.29 -4.08
C ASP A 73 9.23 -4.73 -2.65
N ILE A 74 9.02 -3.78 -1.72
CA ILE A 74 8.64 -4.09 -0.33
C ILE A 74 7.15 -4.39 -0.16
N SER A 75 6.28 -3.89 -1.03
CA SER A 75 4.83 -4.07 -0.89
C SER A 75 4.41 -5.53 -0.90
N TYR A 76 5.07 -6.37 -1.69
CA TYR A 76 4.77 -7.80 -1.80
C TYR A 76 5.05 -8.59 -0.50
N PRO A 77 6.28 -8.56 0.07
CA PRO A 77 6.54 -9.27 1.33
C PRO A 77 5.76 -8.67 2.51
N VAL A 78 5.53 -7.35 2.54
CA VAL A 78 4.65 -6.73 3.54
C VAL A 78 3.24 -7.29 3.43
N TYR A 79 2.69 -7.39 2.21
CA TYR A 79 1.35 -7.93 1.98
C TYR A 79 1.18 -9.34 2.56
N ILE A 80 2.17 -10.21 2.37
CA ILE A 80 2.13 -11.59 2.87
C ILE A 80 2.21 -11.64 4.40
N ILE A 81 3.04 -10.80 5.01
CA ILE A 81 3.37 -10.88 6.42
C ILE A 81 2.36 -10.12 7.29
N HIS A 82 1.92 -8.93 6.89
CA HIS A 82 1.14 -8.07 7.78
C HIS A 82 -0.20 -8.68 8.18
N TYR A 83 -0.90 -9.41 7.30
CA TYR A 83 -2.20 -10.03 7.63
C TYR A 83 -2.10 -11.04 8.78
N PRO A 84 -1.23 -12.08 8.72
CA PRO A 84 -1.03 -12.99 9.85
C PRO A 84 -0.72 -12.28 11.17
N PHE A 85 0.18 -11.29 11.15
CA PHE A 85 0.54 -10.53 12.35
C PHE A 85 -0.63 -9.70 12.87
N MET A 86 -1.44 -9.12 11.99
CA MET A 86 -2.66 -8.40 12.34
C MET A 86 -3.68 -9.33 13.01
N TYR A 87 -3.89 -10.53 12.48
CA TYR A 87 -4.78 -11.52 13.11
C TYR A 87 -4.27 -11.98 14.47
N LEU A 88 -2.96 -12.20 14.63
CA LEU A 88 -2.37 -12.53 15.92
C LEU A 88 -2.54 -11.38 16.92
N PHE A 89 -2.34 -10.14 16.48
CA PHE A 89 -2.57 -8.96 17.29
C PHE A 89 -4.04 -8.85 17.73
N TYR A 90 -4.99 -9.08 16.81
CA TYR A 90 -6.42 -9.09 17.14
C TYR A 90 -6.80 -10.23 18.08
N ALA A 91 -6.30 -11.44 17.87
CA ALA A 91 -6.52 -12.56 18.77
C ALA A 91 -6.00 -12.25 20.18
N TRP A 92 -4.82 -11.63 20.29
CA TRP A 92 -4.27 -11.18 21.57
C TRP A 92 -5.13 -10.08 22.21
N LEU A 93 -5.58 -9.11 21.42
CA LEU A 93 -6.42 -8.00 21.89
C LEU A 93 -7.78 -8.48 22.43
N TRP A 94 -8.39 -9.46 21.76
CA TRP A 94 -9.73 -9.98 22.09
C TRP A 94 -9.74 -11.11 23.11
N SER A 95 -8.62 -11.81 23.31
CA SER A 95 -8.52 -12.96 24.23
C SER A 95 -8.36 -12.58 25.70
N LYS A 96 -8.11 -11.30 26.02
CA LYS A 96 -7.95 -10.81 27.39
C LYS A 96 -9.25 -10.17 27.87
N GLU A 97 -9.84 -10.73 28.93
CA GLU A 97 -10.81 -10.04 29.79
C GLU A 97 -10.10 -9.58 31.08
N PRO A 98 -10.25 -8.31 31.52
CA PRO A 98 -10.93 -7.21 30.82
C PRO A 98 -10.17 -6.75 29.56
N HIS A 99 -10.90 -6.17 28.60
CA HIS A 99 -10.35 -5.72 27.33
C HIS A 99 -9.18 -4.75 27.51
N ILE A 100 -8.12 -4.98 26.73
CA ILE A 100 -6.92 -4.14 26.76
C ILE A 100 -7.29 -2.72 26.32
N THR A 101 -7.01 -1.74 27.18
CA THR A 101 -7.28 -0.34 26.88
C THR A 101 -6.34 0.17 25.78
N PHE A 102 -6.78 1.16 24.97
CA PHE A 102 -5.98 1.75 23.90
C PHE A 102 -4.57 2.16 24.34
N SER A 103 -4.43 2.71 25.55
CA SER A 103 -3.15 3.12 26.15
C SER A 103 -2.14 1.96 26.28
N GLN A 104 -2.60 0.73 26.41
CA GLN A 104 -1.75 -0.46 26.50
C GLN A 104 -1.53 -1.13 25.14
N SER A 105 -2.46 -0.98 24.20
CA SER A 105 -2.38 -1.64 22.89
C SER A 105 -1.59 -0.83 21.85
N TRP A 106 -1.56 0.50 21.92
CA TRP A 106 -0.86 1.34 20.93
C TRP A 106 0.66 1.08 20.82
N PRO A 107 1.43 0.81 21.90
CA PRO A 107 2.86 0.54 21.77
C PRO A 107 3.10 -0.82 21.09
N VAL A 108 2.27 -1.81 21.42
CA VAL A 108 2.31 -3.14 20.80
C VAL A 108 1.91 -3.05 19.33
N ALA A 109 0.89 -2.26 19.00
CA ALA A 109 0.48 -2.01 17.61
C ALA A 109 1.61 -1.38 16.78
N LEU A 110 2.30 -0.37 17.33
CA LEU A 110 3.48 0.22 16.69
C LEU A 110 4.61 -0.81 16.52
N CYS A 111 4.86 -1.63 17.55
CA CYS A 111 5.86 -2.69 17.48
C CYS A 111 5.54 -3.72 16.40
N VAL A 112 4.28 -4.14 16.28
CA VAL A 112 3.82 -5.07 15.23
C VAL A 112 3.93 -4.41 13.86
N PHE A 113 3.55 -3.14 13.73
CA PHE A 113 3.66 -2.39 12.48
C PHE A 113 5.12 -2.29 12.00
N PHE A 114 6.01 -1.70 12.80
CA PHE A 114 7.42 -1.58 12.43
C PHE A 114 8.10 -2.94 12.32
N GLY A 115 7.77 -3.89 13.21
CA GLY A 115 8.27 -5.26 13.16
C GLY A 115 7.90 -5.97 11.86
N SER A 116 6.67 -5.82 11.38
CA SER A 116 6.22 -6.41 10.10
C SER A 116 6.95 -5.81 8.90
N ILE A 117 7.23 -4.50 8.91
CA ILE A 117 7.99 -3.82 7.85
C ILE A 117 9.46 -4.29 7.85
N VAL A 118 10.09 -4.35 9.03
CA VAL A 118 11.47 -4.83 9.17
C VAL A 118 11.56 -6.29 8.74
N LEU A 119 10.63 -7.13 9.18
CA LEU A 119 10.60 -8.53 8.79
C LEU A 119 10.39 -8.70 7.28
N ALA A 120 9.48 -7.94 6.68
CA ALA A 120 9.28 -7.94 5.24
C ALA A 120 10.53 -7.51 4.47
N TYR A 121 11.25 -6.49 4.96
CA TYR A 121 12.51 -6.07 4.38
C TYR A 121 13.59 -7.15 4.49
N LEU A 122 13.68 -7.84 5.63
CA LEU A 122 14.59 -8.98 5.81
C LEU A 122 14.23 -10.13 4.87
N CYS A 123 12.96 -10.50 4.74
CA CYS A 123 12.50 -11.50 3.79
C CYS A 123 12.83 -11.12 2.34
N LEU A 124 12.65 -9.84 1.97
CA LEU A 124 13.00 -9.34 0.65
C LEU A 124 14.50 -9.51 0.37
N LYS A 125 15.36 -9.09 1.31
CA LYS A 125 16.81 -9.07 1.13
C LYS A 125 17.49 -10.43 1.28
N LEU A 126 17.04 -11.24 2.24
CA LEU A 126 17.67 -12.51 2.60
C LEU A 126 17.07 -13.70 1.83
N TYR A 127 15.85 -13.60 1.33
CA TYR A 127 15.16 -14.71 0.68
C TYR A 127 14.69 -14.38 -0.74
N ASP A 128 13.80 -13.39 -0.93
CA ASP A 128 13.18 -13.15 -2.24
C ASP A 128 14.22 -12.74 -3.29
N GLU A 129 15.03 -11.70 -3.05
CA GLU A 129 16.09 -11.28 -3.98
C GLU A 129 17.09 -12.40 -4.34
N PRO A 130 17.69 -13.16 -3.39
CA PRO A 130 18.64 -14.21 -3.73
C PRO A 130 17.96 -15.41 -4.43
N VAL A 131 16.78 -15.83 -3.99
CA VAL A 131 16.03 -16.93 -4.63
C VAL A 131 15.63 -16.54 -6.05
N ARG A 132 15.15 -15.30 -6.25
CA ARG A 132 14.80 -14.76 -7.56
C ARG A 132 16.00 -14.72 -8.49
N LYS A 133 17.18 -14.28 -8.00
CA LYS A 133 18.44 -14.30 -8.78
C LYS A 133 18.85 -15.74 -9.13
N TRP A 134 18.75 -16.67 -8.20
CA TRP A 134 19.08 -18.08 -8.42
C TRP A 134 18.16 -18.72 -9.46
N LEU A 135 16.84 -18.55 -9.33
CA LEU A 135 15.86 -19.05 -10.29
C LEU A 135 16.05 -18.43 -11.68
N SER A 136 16.28 -17.11 -11.75
CA SER A 136 16.54 -16.44 -13.02
C SER A 136 17.79 -16.98 -13.70
N LYS A 137 18.87 -17.20 -12.95
CA LYS A 137 20.10 -17.80 -13.49
C LYS A 137 19.89 -19.25 -13.94
N LYS A 138 19.05 -20.00 -13.23
CA LYS A 138 18.84 -21.43 -13.53
C LYS A 138 17.87 -21.67 -14.69
N PHE A 139 16.84 -20.83 -14.83
CA PHE A 139 15.74 -21.06 -15.78
C PHE A 139 15.66 -20.02 -16.91
N LEU A 140 16.13 -18.79 -16.69
CA LEU A 140 16.12 -17.74 -17.72
C LEU A 140 17.47 -17.59 -18.43
N THR A 141 18.55 -18.18 -17.93
CA THR A 141 19.82 -18.28 -18.67
C THR A 141 19.77 -19.47 -19.64
N LYS A 142 18.91 -19.35 -20.66
CA LYS A 142 19.04 -20.10 -21.91
C LYS A 142 18.56 -19.23 -23.09
N LYS A 143 19.36 -18.21 -23.41
CA LYS A 143 19.59 -17.72 -24.78
C LYS A 143 20.86 -16.89 -24.81
#